data_AF-A0A2T4ZDL5-F1
#
_entry.id   AF-A0A2T4ZDL5-F1
#
_cell.length_a   1.000
_cell.length_b   1.000
_cell.length_c   1.000
_cell.angle_alpha   90.00
_cell.angle_beta   90.00
_cell.angle_gamma   90.00
#
_symmetry.space_group_name_H-M   'P 1'
#
loop_
_entity.id
_entity.type
_entity.pdbx_description
1 polymer ?
#
loop_
_entity_poly.entity_id
_entity_poly.type
_entity_poly.pdbx_seq_one_letter_code
_entity_poly.pdbx_strand_id
1 'polypeptide(L)'
;MSRSWTPEEDRNLLHWVAQCKKTGMSRTQTFDIIGERLERSSNACYLRWKSLINRKGIEPGTAIDKLSEWSHEYQKLKERLNQLEQQVGSNDEKMEQWIRESRKLREEMRFFETLLLEEYQLLLNLLNKNNRSARLHQAD
;
A
#
# COMPACT_ATOMS: atom_id res chain seq x y z
N MET A 1 -28.65 -5.81 39.48
CA MET A 1 -28.19 -6.56 38.29
C MET A 1 -27.04 -5.81 37.67
N SER A 2 -25.85 -6.41 37.59
CA SER A 2 -24.65 -5.72 37.08
C SER A 2 -24.68 -5.66 35.55
N ARG A 3 -24.55 -4.46 34.97
CA ARG A 3 -24.43 -4.25 33.52
C ARG A 3 -23.21 -5.03 33.00
N SER A 4 -23.43 -5.89 32.00
CA SER A 4 -22.36 -6.65 31.35
C SER A 4 -21.36 -5.71 30.66
N TRP A 5 -20.10 -6.14 30.59
CA TRP A 5 -19.07 -5.42 29.84
C TRP A 5 -19.24 -5.64 28.34
N THR A 6 -19.19 -4.56 27.57
CA THR A 6 -19.21 -4.60 26.11
C THR A 6 -17.78 -4.60 25.55
N PRO A 7 -17.55 -5.15 24.35
CA PRO A 7 -16.24 -5.13 23.72
C PRO A 7 -15.75 -3.70 23.40
N GLU A 8 -16.68 -2.75 23.25
CA GLU A 8 -16.34 -1.34 23.07
C GLU A 8 -15.86 -0.69 24.36
N GLU A 9 -16.55 -0.94 25.50
CA GLU A 9 -16.08 -0.54 26.83
C GLU A 9 -14.69 -1.10 27.13
N ASP A 10 -14.39 -2.35 26.73
CA ASP A 10 -13.07 -2.96 26.89
C ASP A 10 -11.99 -2.25 26.06
N ARG A 11 -12.29 -1.90 24.79
CA ARG A 11 -11.37 -1.14 23.92
C ARG A 11 -11.09 0.25 24.49
N ASN A 12 -12.14 0.94 24.92
CA ASN A 12 -12.04 2.25 25.53
C ASN A 12 -11.21 2.18 26.83
N LEU A 13 -11.53 1.25 27.72
CA LEU A 13 -10.78 1.03 28.98
C LEU A 13 -9.27 0.87 28.71
N LEU A 14 -8.88 0.05 27.75
CA LEU A 14 -7.46 -0.13 27.39
C LEU A 14 -6.83 1.16 26.83
N HIS A 15 -7.55 1.88 25.96
CA HIS A 15 -7.09 3.13 25.37
C HIS A 15 -6.85 4.20 26.43
N TRP A 16 -7.84 4.45 27.31
CA TRP A 16 -7.75 5.48 28.33
C TRP A 16 -6.69 5.17 29.38
N VAL A 17 -6.52 3.90 29.79
CA VAL A 17 -5.43 3.51 30.70
C VAL A 17 -4.06 3.79 30.08
N ALA A 18 -3.87 3.47 28.79
CA ALA A 18 -2.63 3.77 28.09
C ALA A 18 -2.37 5.28 27.99
N GLN A 19 -3.42 6.06 27.74
CA GLN A 19 -3.35 7.52 27.63
C GLN A 19 -2.99 8.19 28.97
N CYS A 20 -3.67 7.82 30.07
CA CYS A 20 -3.40 8.36 31.41
C CYS A 20 -1.97 8.06 31.89
N LYS A 21 -1.40 6.92 31.47
CA LYS A 21 0.00 6.58 31.77
C LYS A 21 0.98 7.47 31.00
N LYS A 22 0.72 7.81 29.73
CA LYS A 22 1.56 8.76 28.98
C LYS A 22 1.61 10.14 29.63
N THR A 23 0.52 10.54 30.29
CA THR A 23 0.45 11.80 31.05
C THR A 23 1.02 11.71 32.46
N GLY A 24 1.53 10.56 32.89
CA GLY A 24 2.15 10.38 34.22
C GLY A 24 1.15 10.37 35.39
N MET A 25 -0.14 10.10 35.13
CA MET A 25 -1.16 10.08 36.19
C MET A 25 -0.96 8.91 37.14
N SER A 26 -1.29 9.11 38.42
CA SER A 26 -1.28 8.02 39.40
C SER A 26 -2.35 6.98 39.08
N ARG A 27 -2.13 5.74 39.54
CA ARG A 27 -3.04 4.61 39.27
C ARG A 27 -4.46 4.87 39.77
N THR A 28 -4.62 5.43 40.96
CA THR A 28 -5.94 5.73 41.56
C THR A 28 -6.68 6.77 40.71
N GLN A 29 -6.03 7.90 40.44
CA GLN A 29 -6.58 8.95 39.58
C GLN A 29 -6.98 8.44 38.19
N THR A 30 -6.16 7.54 37.62
CA THR A 30 -6.45 6.94 36.31
C THR A 30 -7.78 6.18 36.32
N PHE A 31 -8.01 5.32 37.30
CA PHE A 31 -9.25 4.52 37.35
C PHE A 31 -10.46 5.31 37.84
N ASP A 32 -10.25 6.38 38.60
CA ASP A 32 -11.32 7.29 39.00
C ASP A 32 -11.88 8.05 37.78
N ILE A 33 -11.01 8.66 36.97
CA ILE A 33 -11.39 9.36 35.73
C ILE A 33 -12.05 8.40 34.73
N ILE A 34 -11.50 7.19 34.59
CA ILE A 34 -12.06 6.19 33.67
C ILE A 34 -13.40 5.66 34.18
N GLY A 35 -13.56 5.50 35.49
CA GLY A 35 -14.81 5.12 36.12
C GLY A 35 -15.92 6.14 35.83
N GLU A 36 -15.62 7.43 35.99
CA GLU A 36 -16.54 8.51 35.63
C GLU A 36 -16.94 8.47 34.16
N ARG A 37 -15.98 8.27 33.25
CA ARG A 37 -16.25 8.23 31.80
C ARG A 37 -17.02 7.00 31.32
N LEU A 38 -16.83 5.86 31.97
CA LEU A 38 -17.51 4.61 31.61
C LEU A 38 -18.79 4.38 32.42
N GLU A 39 -19.16 5.32 33.31
CA GLU A 39 -20.26 5.18 34.27
C GLU A 39 -20.15 3.89 35.09
N ARG A 40 -18.92 3.55 35.53
CA ARG A 40 -18.60 2.36 36.34
C ARG A 40 -17.79 2.76 37.55
N SER A 41 -17.77 1.91 38.58
CA SER A 41 -16.86 2.14 39.70
C SER A 41 -15.40 1.98 39.27
N SER A 42 -14.53 2.82 39.82
CA SER A 42 -13.06 2.77 39.64
C SER A 42 -12.52 1.35 39.87
N ASN A 43 -13.01 0.66 40.89
CA ASN A 43 -12.64 -0.72 41.19
C ASN A 43 -13.12 -1.73 40.11
N ALA A 44 -14.32 -1.56 39.55
CA ALA A 44 -14.80 -2.42 38.47
C ALA A 44 -13.94 -2.27 37.20
N CYS A 45 -13.54 -1.05 36.86
CA CYS A 45 -12.62 -0.76 35.75
C CYS A 45 -11.25 -1.40 35.98
N TYR A 46 -10.70 -1.31 37.19
CA TYR A 46 -9.42 -1.94 37.54
C TYR A 46 -9.48 -3.47 37.43
N LEU A 47 -10.50 -4.10 38.01
CA LEU A 47 -10.68 -5.55 37.95
C LEU A 47 -10.88 -6.04 36.51
N ARG A 48 -11.63 -5.29 35.69
CA ARG A 48 -11.83 -5.60 34.28
C ARG A 48 -10.52 -5.50 33.52
N TRP A 49 -9.78 -4.40 33.67
CA TRP A 49 -8.47 -4.19 33.05
C TRP A 49 -7.49 -5.30 33.42
N LYS A 50 -7.42 -5.66 34.72
CA LYS A 50 -6.59 -6.77 35.20
C LYS A 50 -6.98 -8.10 34.54
N SER A 51 -8.28 -8.38 34.39
CA SER A 51 -8.76 -9.59 33.71
C SER A 51 -8.40 -9.62 32.22
N LEU A 52 -8.48 -8.47 31.54
CA LEU A 52 -8.16 -8.35 30.11
C LEU A 52 -6.67 -8.56 29.84
N ILE A 53 -5.82 -8.06 30.74
CA ILE A 53 -4.37 -8.25 30.66
C ILE A 53 -3.98 -9.70 30.95
N ASN A 54 -4.54 -10.29 32.01
CA ASN A 54 -4.28 -11.70 32.35
C ASN A 54 -4.75 -12.65 31.24
N ARG A 55 -5.91 -12.39 30.61
CA ARG A 55 -6.43 -13.20 29.49
C ARG A 55 -5.50 -13.20 28.28
N LYS A 56 -4.75 -12.11 28.06
CA LYS A 56 -3.76 -12.02 26.98
C LYS A 56 -2.41 -12.67 27.34
N GLY A 57 -2.30 -13.32 28.50
CA GLY A 57 -1.06 -13.98 28.95
C GLY A 57 0.05 -13.00 29.29
N ILE A 58 -0.31 -11.77 29.67
CA ILE A 58 0.66 -10.71 29.90
C ILE A 58 0.76 -10.39 31.38
N GLU A 59 1.91 -10.70 31.98
CA GLU A 59 2.23 -10.33 33.38
C GLU A 59 2.02 -8.82 33.55
N PRO A 60 1.25 -8.33 34.53
CA PRO A 60 0.82 -6.93 34.62
C PRO A 60 1.96 -5.91 34.70
N GLY A 61 3.16 -6.33 35.11
CA GLY A 61 4.39 -5.52 35.04
C GLY A 61 4.97 -5.38 33.62
N THR A 62 4.91 -6.45 32.82
CA THR A 62 5.43 -6.50 31.43
C THR A 62 4.40 -6.12 30.37
N ALA A 63 3.11 -6.10 30.74
CA ALA A 63 2.02 -5.88 29.82
C ALA A 63 1.99 -4.51 29.19
N ILE A 64 2.60 -3.55 29.88
CA ILE A 64 2.62 -2.17 29.43
C ILE A 64 3.80 -1.94 28.48
N ASP A 65 4.94 -2.59 28.73
CA ASP A 65 6.10 -2.52 27.84
C ASP A 65 5.82 -3.24 26.52
N LYS A 66 5.21 -4.43 26.58
CA LYS A 66 4.75 -5.15 25.38
C LYS A 66 3.68 -4.38 24.58
N LEU A 67 2.79 -3.64 25.25
CA LEU A 67 1.80 -2.80 24.57
C LEU A 67 2.47 -1.62 23.85
N SER A 68 3.53 -1.06 24.44
CA SER A 68 4.34 0.00 23.82
C SER A 68 5.15 -0.54 22.63
N GLU A 69 5.77 -1.71 22.77
CA GLU A 69 6.46 -2.42 21.69
C GLU A 69 5.51 -2.71 20.53
N TRP A 70 4.33 -3.28 20.80
CA TRP A 70 3.32 -3.56 19.78
C TRP A 70 2.83 -2.29 19.09
N SER A 71 2.68 -1.20 19.85
CA SER A 71 2.35 0.11 19.26
C SER A 71 3.46 0.61 18.34
N HIS A 72 4.73 0.39 18.69
CA HIS A 72 5.87 0.79 17.87
C HIS A 72 6.00 -0.09 16.61
N GLU A 73 5.85 -1.40 16.75
CA GLU A 73 5.83 -2.36 15.65
C GLU A 73 4.69 -2.08 14.67
N TYR A 74 3.50 -1.77 15.20
CA TYR A 74 2.35 -1.38 14.37
C TYR A 74 2.62 -0.10 13.58
N GLN A 75 3.25 0.91 14.19
CA GLN A 75 3.62 2.14 13.48
C GLN A 75 4.64 1.85 12.37
N LYS A 76 5.69 1.07 12.67
CA LYS A 76 6.69 0.67 11.68
C LYS A 76 6.07 -0.14 10.53
N LEU A 77 5.14 -1.02 10.83
CA LEU A 77 4.41 -1.79 9.81
C LEU A 77 3.53 -0.87 8.96
N LYS A 78 2.85 0.09 9.57
CA LYS A 78 2.02 1.08 8.87
C LYS A 78 2.86 1.98 7.95
N GLU A 79 4.02 2.44 8.42
CA GLU A 79 4.97 3.19 7.60
C GLU A 79 5.43 2.37 6.39
N ARG A 80 5.78 1.11 6.59
CA ARG A 80 6.17 0.22 5.50
C ARG A 80 5.03 -0.05 4.52
N LEU A 81 3.80 -0.18 5.03
CA LEU A 81 2.61 -0.34 4.20
C LEU A 81 2.39 0.89 3.30
N ASN A 82 2.46 2.10 3.88
CA ASN A 82 2.37 3.34 3.11
C ASN A 82 3.48 3.45 2.05
N GLN A 83 4.71 3.06 2.38
CA GLN A 83 5.83 3.04 1.42
C GLN A 83 5.58 2.06 0.27
N LEU A 84 5.09 0.86 0.57
CA LEU A 84 4.76 -0.15 -0.44
C LEU A 84 3.61 0.32 -1.34
N GLU A 85 2.56 0.92 -0.77
CA GLU A 85 1.47 1.52 -1.54
C GLU A 85 1.98 2.61 -2.49
N GLN A 86 2.87 3.48 -2.02
CA GLN A 86 3.49 4.50 -2.87
C GLN A 86 4.35 3.88 -3.98
N GLN A 87 5.10 2.82 -3.68
CA GLN A 87 5.91 2.11 -4.68
C GLN A 87 5.04 1.44 -5.74
N VAL A 88 3.92 0.83 -5.35
CA VAL A 88 2.95 0.24 -6.28
C VAL A 88 2.41 1.33 -7.22
N GLY A 89 1.95 2.47 -6.67
CA GLY A 89 1.47 3.58 -7.49
C GLY A 89 2.53 4.10 -8.49
N SER A 90 3.78 4.29 -8.04
CA SER A 90 4.87 4.73 -8.92
C SER A 90 5.21 3.70 -10.00
N ASN A 91 5.12 2.41 -9.69
CA ASN A 91 5.37 1.34 -10.66
C ASN A 91 4.25 1.26 -11.70
N ASP A 92 2.99 1.45 -11.30
CA ASP A 92 1.86 1.49 -12.21
C ASP A 92 2.00 2.66 -13.21
N GLU A 93 2.40 3.84 -12.74
CA GLU A 93 2.68 4.99 -13.61
C GLU A 93 3.80 4.70 -14.63
N LYS A 94 4.89 4.07 -14.19
CA LYS A 94 5.98 3.64 -15.08
C LYS A 94 5.52 2.59 -16.07
N MET A 95 4.72 1.62 -15.63
CA MET A 95 4.17 0.58 -16.51
C MET A 95 3.33 1.21 -17.63
N GLU A 96 2.45 2.15 -17.29
CA GLU A 96 1.66 2.90 -18.26
C GLU A 96 2.52 3.72 -19.23
N GLN A 97 3.64 4.28 -18.77
CA GLN A 97 4.61 4.94 -19.65
C GLN A 97 5.25 3.94 -20.62
N TRP A 98 5.78 2.82 -20.11
CA TRP A 98 6.41 1.78 -20.94
C TRP A 98 5.44 1.19 -21.97
N ILE A 99 4.18 0.96 -21.60
CA ILE A 99 3.14 0.48 -22.53
C ILE A 99 2.92 1.49 -23.65
N ARG A 100 2.83 2.78 -23.33
CA ARG A 100 2.66 3.86 -24.32
C ARG A 100 3.87 3.95 -25.26
N GLU A 101 5.08 3.94 -24.73
CA GLU A 101 6.30 3.98 -25.54
C GLU A 101 6.42 2.75 -26.44
N SER A 102 6.17 1.56 -25.89
CA SER A 102 6.18 0.31 -26.64
C SER A 102 5.15 0.32 -27.78
N ARG A 103 3.97 0.90 -27.54
CA ARG A 103 2.95 1.07 -28.58
C ARG A 103 3.43 2.04 -29.67
N LYS A 104 3.98 3.19 -29.29
CA LYS A 104 4.50 4.19 -30.22
C LYS A 104 5.61 3.61 -31.11
N LEU A 105 6.59 2.92 -30.52
CA LEU A 105 7.67 2.26 -31.26
C LEU A 105 7.13 1.21 -32.25
N ARG A 106 6.11 0.44 -31.86
CA ARG A 106 5.45 -0.52 -32.78
C ARG A 106 4.71 0.16 -33.92
N GLU A 107 4.15 1.34 -33.71
CA GLU A 107 3.48 2.11 -34.77
C GLU A 107 4.50 2.72 -35.73
N GLU A 108 5.58 3.32 -35.20
CA GLU A 108 6.69 3.85 -35.99
C GLU A 108 7.38 2.74 -36.81
N MET A 109 7.64 1.57 -36.21
CA MET A 109 8.26 0.45 -36.91
C MET A 109 7.40 -0.04 -38.08
N ARG A 110 6.07 -0.16 -37.88
CA ARG A 110 5.14 -0.54 -38.96
C ARG A 110 5.08 0.50 -40.08
N PHE A 111 5.20 1.78 -39.76
CA PHE A 111 5.31 2.83 -40.75
C PHE A 111 6.57 2.67 -41.61
N PHE A 112 7.73 2.45 -40.98
CA PHE A 112 8.98 2.24 -41.71
C PHE A 112 8.97 0.96 -42.54
N GLU A 113 8.39 -0.13 -42.04
CA GLU A 113 8.20 -1.38 -42.80
C GLU A 113 7.38 -1.13 -44.08
N THR A 114 6.29 -0.37 -43.97
CA THR A 114 5.44 -0.03 -45.12
C THR A 114 6.20 0.82 -46.14
N LEU A 115 6.89 1.86 -45.68
CA LEU A 115 7.68 2.74 -46.53
C LEU A 115 8.80 1.97 -47.26
N LEU A 116 9.50 1.08 -46.56
CA LEU A 116 10.55 0.24 -47.14
C LEU A 116 10.01 -0.68 -48.25
N LEU A 117 8.81 -1.24 -48.05
CA LEU A 117 8.17 -2.07 -49.07
C LEU A 117 7.81 -1.27 -50.32
N GLU A 118 7.27 -0.05 -50.15
CA GLU A 118 6.94 0.85 -51.27
C GLU A 118 8.20 1.24 -52.07
N GLU A 119 9.28 1.64 -51.40
CA GLU A 119 10.54 1.99 -52.05
C GLU A 119 11.19 0.78 -52.75
N TYR A 120 11.14 -0.40 -52.12
CA TYR A 120 11.61 -1.64 -52.74
C TYR A 120 10.84 -1.99 -54.01
N GLN A 121 9.51 -1.84 -53.99
CA GLN A 121 8.67 -2.03 -55.17
C GLN A 121 8.98 -1.01 -56.28
N LEU A 122 9.22 0.25 -55.92
CA LEU A 122 9.62 1.29 -56.86
C LEU A 122 10.95 0.93 -57.56
N LEU A 123 11.95 0.48 -56.80
CA LEU A 123 13.24 0.03 -57.33
C LEU A 123 13.08 -1.14 -58.31
N LEU A 124 12.28 -2.16 -57.94
CA LEU A 124 11.97 -3.28 -58.84
C LEU A 124 11.31 -2.80 -60.15
N ASN A 125 10.39 -1.86 -60.07
CA ASN A 125 9.72 -1.29 -61.24
C ASN A 125 10.70 -0.53 -62.14
N LEU A 126 11.57 0.30 -61.57
CA LEU A 126 12.59 1.03 -62.31
C LEU A 126 13.59 0.08 -62.98
N LEU A 127 14.05 -0.95 -62.26
CA LEU A 127 15.01 -1.92 -62.77
C LEU A 127 14.40 -2.77 -63.90
N ASN A 128 13.14 -3.18 -63.76
CA ASN A 128 12.41 -3.86 -64.84
C ASN A 128 12.19 -2.95 -66.06
N LYS A 129 11.88 -1.66 -65.86
CA LYS A 129 11.73 -0.69 -66.95
C LYS A 129 13.04 -0.47 -67.69
N ASN A 130 14.16 -0.34 -66.97
CA ASN A 130 15.49 -0.19 -67.57
C ASN A 130 15.93 -1.44 -68.32
N ASN A 131 15.68 -2.63 -67.79
CA ASN A 131 15.96 -3.89 -68.49
C ASN A 131 15.13 -4.07 -69.77
N ARG A 132 13.87 -3.61 -69.78
CA ARG A 132 13.05 -3.58 -71.01
C ARG A 132 13.61 -2.60 -72.04
N SER A 133 14.04 -1.42 -71.60
CA SER A 133 14.68 -0.42 -72.47
C SER A 133 16.00 -0.92 -73.05
N ALA A 134 16.86 -1.55 -72.23
CA ALA A 134 18.13 -2.11 -72.67
C ALA A 134 17.98 -3.26 -73.67
N ARG A 135 16.93 -4.10 -73.51
CA ARG A 135 16.61 -5.16 -74.48
C ARG A 135 16.15 -4.62 -75.83
N LEU A 136 15.44 -3.48 -75.85
CA LEU A 136 15.04 -2.84 -77.09
C LEU A 136 16.24 -2.23 -77.84
N HIS A 137 17.28 -1.78 -77.13
CA HIS A 137 18.51 -1.24 -77.74
C HIS A 137 19.51 -2.30 -78.21
N GLN A 138 19.31 -3.59 -77.94
CA GLN A 138 20.16 -4.69 -78.43
C GLN A 138 19.62 -5.35 -79.71
N ALA A 139 18.48 -4.91 -80.23
CA ALA A 139 17.78 -5.55 -81.34
C ALA A 139 17.87 -4.79 -82.69
N ASP A 140 18.69 -3.73 -82.76
CA ASP A 140 19.07 -3.02 -84.00
C ASP A 140 20.58 -3.20 -84.25
#